data_AF-X6P597-F1
#
_entry.id   AF-X6P597-F1
#
_cell.length_a   1.000
_cell.length_b   1.000
_cell.length_c   1.000
_cell.angle_alpha   90.00
_cell.angle_beta   90.00
_cell.angle_gamma   90.00
#
_symmetry.space_group_name_H-M   'P 1'
#
loop_
_entity.id
_entity.type
_entity.pdbx_description
1 polymer ?
#
loop_
_entity_poly.entity_id
_entity_poly.type
_entity_poly.pdbx_seq_one_letter_code
_entity_poly.pdbx_strand_id
1 'polypeptide(L)'
;MERLQDNFSTIEKEILFQKSGICAKKIITLQQQLLLMRLLEEYDNKIDKTTILSTWKQCNQIYADTNIKLKEISSTSNINKLKNVEMIKKTICECLMEENNELKIMREMCLYTLWSIISHPKIIKYRQINTSSLYQRLKQKCYQFNINVDSLFEKMQSFLKDYGFQKENDDNWYYLVIQFDSQLLLLWGYYKKWIKQQSMYYLFISEFFFYL
;
A
#
# COMPACT_ATOMS: atom_id res chain seq x y z
N MET A 1 25.28 5.70 35.47
CA MET A 1 25.58 4.95 34.24
C MET A 1 24.60 5.25 33.09
N GLU A 2 23.63 6.16 33.25
CA GLU A 2 22.63 6.49 32.20
C GLU A 2 23.06 7.58 31.18
N ARG A 3 24.07 8.41 31.48
CA ARG A 3 24.45 9.53 30.57
C ARG A 3 25.26 9.13 29.33
N LEU A 4 25.84 7.93 29.30
CA LEU A 4 26.62 7.46 28.14
C LEU A 4 25.73 6.84 27.05
N GLN A 5 24.57 6.27 27.41
CA GLN A 5 23.70 5.56 26.49
C GLN A 5 22.85 6.53 25.62
N ASP A 6 22.51 7.71 26.16
CA ASP A 6 21.81 8.77 25.41
C ASP A 6 22.72 9.46 24.37
N ASN A 7 24.02 9.56 24.64
CA ASN A 7 24.97 10.15 23.69
C ASN A 7 25.21 9.23 22.48
N PHE A 8 25.23 7.90 22.66
CA PHE A 8 25.36 6.97 21.54
C PHE A 8 24.11 6.92 20.64
N SER A 9 22.90 6.97 21.22
CA SER A 9 21.62 7.06 20.48
C SER A 9 21.52 8.30 19.60
N THR A 10 22.09 9.42 20.06
CA THR A 10 22.07 10.70 19.34
C THR A 10 23.08 10.70 18.19
N ILE A 11 24.29 10.19 18.41
CA ILE A 11 25.35 10.07 17.40
C ILE A 11 24.98 9.03 16.32
N GLU A 12 24.36 7.90 16.67
CA GLU A 12 23.85 6.93 15.69
C GLU A 12 22.77 7.54 14.79
N LYS A 13 21.86 8.34 15.34
CA LYS A 13 20.82 9.04 14.57
C LYS A 13 21.40 10.09 13.64
N GLU A 14 22.41 10.85 14.05
CA GLU A 14 23.09 11.82 13.18
C GLU A 14 23.90 11.15 12.07
N ILE A 15 24.59 10.03 12.35
CA ILE A 15 25.32 9.26 11.34
C ILE A 15 24.37 8.59 10.34
N LEU A 16 23.21 8.10 10.78
CA LEU A 16 22.14 7.58 9.91
C LEU A 16 21.48 8.69 9.08
N PHE A 17 21.32 9.89 9.63
CA PHE A 17 20.73 11.04 8.93
C PHE A 17 21.68 11.64 7.88
N GLN A 18 23.00 11.68 8.13
CA GLN A 18 23.98 12.12 7.15
C GLN A 18 24.24 11.08 6.04
N LYS A 19 24.19 9.77 6.35
CA LYS A 19 24.24 8.71 5.32
C LYS A 19 22.97 8.64 4.47
N SER A 20 21.80 8.94 5.04
CA SER A 20 20.53 8.87 4.29
C SER A 20 20.42 9.96 3.22
N GLY A 21 20.97 11.16 3.44
CA GLY A 21 20.92 12.26 2.46
C GLY A 21 21.75 12.01 1.19
N ILE A 22 22.95 11.42 1.33
CA ILE A 22 23.84 11.11 0.19
C ILE A 22 23.39 9.83 -0.51
N CYS A 23 22.94 8.83 0.24
CA CYS A 23 22.45 7.57 -0.32
C CYS A 23 21.10 7.75 -1.02
N ALA A 24 20.16 8.52 -0.46
CA ALA A 24 18.89 8.81 -1.10
C ALA A 24 19.08 9.59 -2.40
N LYS A 25 19.93 10.62 -2.44
CA LYS A 25 20.23 11.34 -3.70
C LYS A 25 20.82 10.41 -4.76
N LYS A 26 21.73 9.50 -4.39
CA LYS A 26 22.37 8.55 -5.32
C LYS A 26 21.43 7.42 -5.77
N ILE A 27 20.49 7.01 -4.92
CA ILE A 27 19.44 6.04 -5.25
C ILE A 27 18.38 6.67 -6.16
N ILE A 28 17.98 7.92 -5.88
CA ILE A 28 17.05 8.69 -6.70
C ILE A 28 17.63 8.88 -8.11
N THR A 29 18.93 9.15 -8.26
CA THR A 29 19.55 9.28 -9.58
C THR A 29 19.63 7.95 -10.35
N LEU A 30 19.94 6.83 -9.70
CA LEU A 30 19.96 5.52 -10.37
C LEU A 30 18.56 5.09 -10.82
N GLN A 31 17.55 5.31 -9.97
CA GLN A 31 16.16 5.00 -10.31
C GLN A 31 15.67 5.85 -11.48
N GLN A 32 15.98 7.15 -11.49
CA GLN A 32 15.66 8.04 -12.61
C GLN A 32 16.37 7.63 -13.92
N GLN A 33 17.62 7.16 -13.85
CA GLN A 33 18.33 6.65 -15.02
C GLN A 33 17.69 5.38 -15.59
N LEU A 34 17.29 4.43 -14.75
CA LEU A 34 16.59 3.22 -15.18
C LEU A 34 15.24 3.54 -15.84
N LEU A 35 14.48 4.46 -15.22
CA LEU A 35 13.21 4.93 -15.76
C LEU A 35 13.39 5.62 -17.13
N LEU A 36 14.43 6.44 -17.29
CA LEU A 36 14.75 7.06 -18.57
C LEU A 36 15.18 6.05 -19.64
N MET A 37 15.97 5.03 -19.29
CA MET A 37 16.33 3.97 -20.23
C MET A 37 15.10 3.23 -20.74
N ARG A 38 14.12 2.93 -19.88
CA ARG A 38 12.85 2.32 -20.32
C ARG A 38 12.09 3.20 -21.31
N LEU A 39 11.99 4.51 -21.05
CA LEU A 39 11.35 5.44 -21.99
C LEU A 39 12.07 5.44 -23.35
N LEU A 40 13.41 5.40 -23.34
CA LEU A 40 14.18 5.32 -24.56
C LEU A 40 13.91 3.99 -25.29
N GLU A 41 13.90 2.85 -24.60
CA GLU A 41 13.64 1.53 -25.19
C GLU A 41 12.21 1.41 -25.77
N GLU A 42 11.19 1.91 -25.05
CA GLU A 42 9.78 1.80 -25.45
C GLU A 42 9.43 2.66 -26.68
N TYR A 43 10.12 3.78 -26.83
CA TYR A 43 9.83 4.80 -27.84
C TYR A 43 10.94 4.99 -28.90
N ASP A 44 12.07 4.28 -28.84
CA ASP A 44 13.24 4.48 -29.74
C ASP A 44 12.85 4.42 -31.22
N ASN A 45 11.89 3.56 -31.55
CA ASN A 45 11.41 3.34 -32.91
C ASN A 45 10.26 4.25 -33.33
N LYS A 46 9.73 5.08 -32.43
CA LYS A 46 8.55 5.94 -32.65
C LYS A 46 8.86 7.42 -32.54
N ILE A 47 9.79 7.80 -31.67
CA ILE A 47 10.08 9.19 -31.32
C ILE A 47 11.59 9.36 -31.26
N ASP A 48 12.09 10.46 -31.81
CA ASP A 48 13.51 10.79 -31.73
C ASP A 48 13.97 10.94 -30.26
N LYS A 49 15.18 10.43 -29.95
CA LYS A 49 15.74 10.45 -28.59
C LYS A 49 15.82 11.86 -28.01
N THR A 50 16.07 12.88 -28.83
CA THR A 50 16.13 14.26 -28.35
C THR A 50 14.76 14.75 -27.87
N THR A 51 13.69 14.38 -28.57
CA THR A 51 12.31 14.64 -28.14
C THR A 51 12.03 13.93 -26.82
N ILE A 52 12.36 12.63 -26.69
CA ILE A 52 12.20 11.86 -25.44
C ILE A 52 12.90 12.57 -24.26
N LEU A 53 14.17 12.95 -24.43
CA LEU A 53 14.96 13.62 -23.39
C LEU A 53 14.42 15.02 -23.04
N SER A 54 13.95 15.77 -24.03
CA SER A 54 13.36 17.09 -23.80
C SER A 54 12.04 17.00 -23.02
N THR A 55 11.16 16.06 -23.36
CA THR A 55 9.91 15.82 -22.65
C THR A 55 10.15 15.35 -21.23
N TRP A 56 11.13 14.46 -21.01
CA TRP A 56 11.55 14.04 -19.67
C TRP A 56 11.96 15.22 -18.78
N LYS A 57 12.73 16.17 -19.32
CA LYS A 57 13.11 17.40 -18.59
C LYS A 57 11.90 18.31 -18.34
N GLN A 58 11.02 18.48 -19.32
CA GLN A 58 9.82 19.32 -19.20
C GLN A 58 8.81 18.80 -18.19
N CYS A 59 8.75 17.48 -18.00
CA CYS A 59 7.90 16.83 -17.00
C CYS A 59 8.58 16.65 -15.64
N ASN A 60 9.58 17.49 -15.33
CA ASN A 60 10.32 17.45 -14.06
C ASN A 60 10.88 16.06 -13.71
N GLN A 61 11.20 15.25 -14.73
CA GLN A 61 11.71 13.88 -14.55
C GLN A 61 10.72 12.94 -13.84
N ILE A 62 9.42 13.23 -13.95
CA ILE A 62 8.33 12.36 -13.50
C ILE A 62 7.99 11.40 -14.64
N TYR A 63 8.18 10.11 -14.40
CA TYR A 63 8.00 9.07 -15.43
C TYR A 63 6.58 9.00 -15.96
N ALA A 64 5.57 9.01 -15.09
CA ALA A 64 4.17 8.93 -15.50
C ALA A 64 3.81 10.07 -16.47
N ASP A 65 4.11 11.31 -16.07
CA ASP A 65 3.86 12.52 -16.88
C ASP A 65 4.62 12.50 -18.21
N THR A 66 5.86 12.03 -18.20
CA THR A 66 6.68 11.92 -19.41
C THR A 66 6.09 10.88 -20.36
N ASN A 67 5.71 9.71 -19.84
CA ASN A 67 5.16 8.63 -20.65
C ASN A 67 3.82 9.03 -21.30
N ILE A 68 2.93 9.73 -20.56
CA ILE A 68 1.67 10.25 -21.11
C ILE A 68 1.94 11.18 -22.30
N LYS A 69 2.82 12.17 -22.14
CA LYS A 69 3.15 13.10 -23.25
C LYS A 69 3.81 12.41 -24.43
N LEU A 70 4.74 11.47 -24.20
CA LEU A 70 5.36 10.71 -25.30
C LEU A 70 4.35 9.81 -26.00
N LYS A 71 3.39 9.25 -25.25
CA LYS A 71 2.28 8.50 -25.83
C LYS A 71 1.39 9.40 -26.69
N GLU A 72 1.07 10.60 -26.24
CA GLU A 72 0.34 11.59 -27.04
C GLU A 72 1.09 11.93 -28.34
N ILE A 73 2.39 12.23 -28.25
CA ILE A 73 3.25 12.57 -29.39
C ILE A 73 3.29 11.41 -30.39
N SER A 74 3.54 10.18 -29.93
CA SER A 74 3.56 8.98 -30.80
C SER A 74 2.18 8.60 -31.36
N SER A 75 1.11 8.93 -30.63
CA SER A 75 -0.28 8.63 -31.03
C SER A 75 -0.91 9.69 -31.94
N THR A 76 -0.19 10.75 -32.32
CA THR A 76 -0.68 11.75 -33.29
C THR A 76 -1.06 11.12 -34.66
N SER A 77 -0.68 9.87 -34.93
CA SER A 77 -1.18 9.09 -36.06
C SER A 77 -2.63 8.56 -35.92
N ASN A 78 -3.24 8.54 -34.73
CA ASN A 78 -4.64 8.13 -34.55
C ASN A 78 -5.29 8.62 -33.23
N ILE A 79 -5.56 9.93 -33.14
CA ILE A 79 -6.16 10.61 -31.97
C ILE A 79 -7.48 9.97 -31.49
N ASN A 80 -8.27 9.38 -32.39
CA ASN A 80 -9.54 8.74 -32.05
C ASN A 80 -9.36 7.43 -31.28
N LYS A 81 -8.28 6.68 -31.51
CA LYS A 81 -7.95 5.47 -30.75
C LYS A 81 -7.55 5.79 -29.32
N LEU A 82 -6.80 6.87 -29.11
CA LEU A 82 -6.32 7.27 -27.78
C LEU A 82 -7.48 7.71 -26.87
N LYS A 83 -8.40 8.54 -27.38
CA LYS A 83 -9.60 8.98 -26.64
C LYS A 83 -10.47 7.81 -26.19
N ASN A 84 -10.62 6.79 -27.05
CA ASN A 84 -11.38 5.59 -26.70
C ASN A 84 -10.68 4.76 -25.62
N VAL A 85 -9.35 4.64 -25.67
CA VAL A 85 -8.57 3.92 -24.63
C VAL A 85 -8.60 4.66 -23.30
N GLU A 86 -8.52 5.99 -23.29
CA GLU A 86 -8.63 6.80 -22.07
C GLU A 86 -10.03 6.71 -21.45
N MET A 87 -11.09 6.75 -22.27
CA MET A 87 -12.45 6.59 -21.79
C MET A 87 -12.68 5.19 -21.22
N ILE A 88 -12.23 4.14 -21.92
CA ILE A 88 -12.32 2.75 -21.43
C ILE A 88 -11.52 2.59 -20.14
N LYS A 89 -10.31 3.17 -20.04
CA LYS A 89 -9.50 3.14 -18.82
C LYS A 89 -10.19 3.86 -17.68
N LYS A 90 -10.76 5.03 -17.92
CA LYS A 90 -11.50 5.80 -16.91
C LYS A 90 -12.68 5.00 -16.39
N THR A 91 -13.49 4.41 -17.28
CA THR A 91 -14.62 3.56 -16.90
C THR A 91 -14.18 2.30 -16.16
N ILE A 92 -13.12 1.61 -16.61
CA ILE A 92 -12.58 0.44 -15.91
C ILE A 92 -12.04 0.83 -14.52
N CYS A 93 -11.33 1.95 -14.41
CA CYS A 93 -10.84 2.45 -13.13
C CYS A 93 -12.01 2.81 -12.20
N GLU A 94 -13.02 3.53 -12.67
CA GLU A 94 -14.22 3.85 -11.89
C GLU A 94 -14.95 2.58 -11.41
N CYS A 95 -15.11 1.57 -12.28
CA CYS A 95 -15.71 0.28 -11.92
C CYS A 95 -14.84 -0.57 -10.97
N LEU A 96 -13.50 -0.48 -11.06
CA LEU A 96 -12.58 -1.17 -10.14
C LEU A 96 -12.39 -0.41 -8.80
N MET A 97 -12.79 0.86 -8.75
CA MET A 97 -12.65 1.75 -7.61
C MET A 97 -13.86 1.76 -6.68
N GLU A 98 -14.98 1.19 -7.10
CA GLU A 98 -16.06 0.82 -6.18
C GLU A 98 -15.61 -0.35 -5.32
N GLU A 99 -14.79 -0.01 -4.33
CA GLU A 99 -14.50 -0.92 -3.25
C GLU A 99 -15.80 -1.30 -2.57
N ASN A 100 -16.12 -2.59 -2.58
CA ASN A 100 -17.24 -3.12 -1.83
C ASN A 100 -17.17 -2.63 -0.38
N ASN A 101 -18.21 -1.95 0.08
CA ASN A 101 -18.28 -1.38 1.43
C ASN A 101 -18.01 -2.43 2.52
N GLU A 102 -18.37 -3.70 2.30
CA GLU A 102 -18.00 -4.80 3.20
C GLU A 102 -16.49 -4.96 3.32
N LEU A 103 -15.79 -5.02 2.19
CA LEU A 103 -14.33 -5.16 2.14
C LEU A 103 -13.64 -3.95 2.78
N LYS A 104 -14.17 -2.75 2.55
CA LYS A 104 -13.67 -1.51 3.15
C LYS A 104 -13.73 -1.56 4.68
N ILE A 105 -14.87 -1.97 5.24
CA ILE A 105 -15.05 -2.11 6.68
C ILE A 105 -14.16 -3.23 7.23
N MET A 106 -14.15 -4.40 6.59
CA MET A 106 -13.28 -5.52 7.02
C MET A 106 -11.82 -5.08 7.08
N ARG A 107 -11.33 -4.42 6.02
CA ARG A 107 -9.96 -3.94 5.96
C ARG A 107 -9.65 -2.95 7.08
N GLU A 108 -10.51 -1.96 7.31
CA GLU A 108 -10.31 -0.99 8.39
C GLU A 108 -10.15 -1.70 9.74
N MET A 109 -11.06 -2.64 10.03
CA MET A 109 -11.05 -3.42 11.27
C MET A 109 -9.81 -4.31 11.38
N CYS A 110 -9.42 -4.99 10.31
CA CYS A 110 -8.24 -5.85 10.27
C CYS A 110 -6.95 -5.04 10.47
N LEU A 111 -6.81 -3.93 9.75
CA LEU A 111 -5.62 -3.07 9.86
C LEU A 111 -5.49 -2.50 11.27
N TYR A 112 -6.58 -2.04 11.88
CA TYR A 112 -6.57 -1.53 13.24
C TYR A 112 -6.13 -2.60 14.25
N THR A 113 -6.71 -3.80 14.17
CA THR A 113 -6.35 -4.94 15.04
C THR A 113 -4.90 -5.34 14.87
N LEU A 114 -4.45 -5.56 13.64
CA LEU A 114 -3.07 -5.96 13.33
C LEU A 114 -2.07 -4.90 13.81
N TRP A 115 -2.34 -3.61 13.52
CA TRP A 115 -1.49 -2.50 13.95
C TRP A 115 -1.38 -2.42 15.47
N SER A 116 -2.49 -2.57 16.20
CA SER A 116 -2.50 -2.52 17.66
C SER A 116 -1.55 -3.54 18.28
N ILE A 117 -1.50 -4.76 17.72
CA ILE A 117 -0.59 -5.83 18.16
C ILE A 117 0.85 -5.52 17.74
N ILE A 118 1.07 -5.14 16.48
CA ILE A 118 2.40 -4.90 15.93
C ILE A 118 3.09 -3.73 16.64
N SER A 119 2.35 -2.66 16.98
CA SER A 119 2.89 -1.50 17.70
C SER A 119 3.18 -1.77 19.16
N HIS A 120 2.44 -2.70 19.79
CA HIS A 120 2.54 -2.98 21.22
C HIS A 120 2.64 -4.48 21.49
N PRO A 121 3.66 -5.16 20.94
CA PRO A 121 3.67 -6.61 20.91
C PRO A 121 3.72 -7.18 22.32
N LYS A 122 4.30 -6.51 23.33
CA LYS A 122 4.44 -7.03 24.70
C LYS A 122 3.19 -6.84 25.58
N ILE A 123 2.20 -6.06 25.14
CA ILE A 123 1.04 -5.71 25.97
C ILE A 123 -0.12 -6.68 25.65
N ILE A 124 -0.45 -7.54 26.62
CA ILE A 124 -1.47 -8.60 26.47
C ILE A 124 -2.83 -8.04 26.03
N LYS A 125 -3.23 -6.89 26.57
CA LYS A 125 -4.50 -6.23 26.23
C LYS A 125 -4.70 -6.02 24.72
N TYR A 126 -3.64 -5.72 23.96
CA TYR A 126 -3.77 -5.51 22.50
C TYR A 126 -3.84 -6.82 21.70
N ARG A 127 -3.48 -7.95 22.31
CA ARG A 127 -3.58 -9.29 21.72
C ARG A 127 -4.94 -9.95 21.97
N GLN A 128 -5.78 -9.31 22.79
CA GLN A 128 -7.12 -9.77 23.11
C GLN A 128 -8.15 -8.92 22.34
N ILE A 129 -9.14 -9.58 21.75
CA ILE A 129 -10.25 -8.94 21.07
C ILE A 129 -11.54 -9.43 21.72
N ASN A 130 -12.25 -8.51 22.35
CA ASN A 130 -13.55 -8.83 22.92
C ASN A 130 -14.61 -8.96 21.82
N THR A 131 -15.27 -10.13 21.75
CA THR A 131 -16.22 -10.47 20.69
C THR A 131 -17.42 -9.51 20.66
N SER A 132 -17.97 -9.17 21.82
CA SER A 132 -19.09 -8.21 21.91
C SER A 132 -18.68 -6.81 21.43
N SER A 133 -17.49 -6.34 21.83
CA SER A 133 -16.94 -5.05 21.42
C SER A 133 -16.65 -5.00 19.91
N LEU A 134 -16.12 -6.10 19.36
CA LEU A 134 -15.91 -6.25 17.92
C LEU A 134 -17.23 -6.16 17.15
N TYR A 135 -18.25 -6.91 17.60
CA TYR A 135 -19.59 -6.89 16.99
C TYR A 135 -20.22 -5.50 17.03
N GLN A 136 -20.18 -4.81 18.18
CA GLN A 136 -20.75 -3.47 18.30
C GLN A 136 -20.05 -2.45 17.40
N ARG A 137 -18.72 -2.52 17.29
CA ARG A 137 -17.96 -1.65 16.38
C ARG A 137 -18.29 -1.93 14.92
N LEU A 138 -18.40 -3.20 14.54
CA LEU A 138 -18.85 -3.59 13.20
C LEU A 138 -20.28 -3.10 12.92
N LYS A 139 -21.20 -3.29 13.85
CA LYS A 139 -22.60 -2.84 13.73
C LYS A 139 -22.70 -1.35 13.44
N GLN A 140 -21.93 -0.52 14.16
CA GLN A 140 -21.89 0.92 13.93
C GLN A 140 -21.39 1.28 12.52
N LYS A 141 -20.36 0.59 12.04
CA LYS A 141 -19.83 0.79 10.67
C LYS A 141 -20.81 0.29 9.61
N CYS A 142 -21.37 -0.90 9.77
CA CYS A 142 -22.33 -1.48 8.83
C CYS A 142 -23.59 -0.62 8.68
N TYR A 143 -24.06 0.01 9.76
CA TYR A 143 -25.20 0.93 9.72
C TYR A 143 -24.99 2.09 8.73
N GLN A 144 -23.77 2.62 8.64
CA GLN A 144 -23.45 3.73 7.74
C GLN A 144 -23.54 3.34 6.25
N PHE A 145 -23.40 2.05 5.95
CA PHE A 145 -23.33 1.53 4.57
C PHE A 145 -24.47 0.55 4.23
N ASN A 146 -25.48 0.42 5.10
CA ASN A 146 -26.60 -0.53 4.97
C ASN A 146 -26.16 -1.99 4.70
N ILE A 147 -25.14 -2.45 5.42
CA ILE A 147 -24.58 -3.80 5.30
C ILE A 147 -25.17 -4.75 6.35
N ASN A 148 -25.37 -6.01 6.00
CA ASN A 148 -25.70 -7.07 6.95
C ASN A 148 -24.51 -7.32 7.90
N VAL A 149 -24.66 -6.93 9.17
CA VAL A 149 -23.62 -7.06 10.20
C VAL A 149 -23.25 -8.51 10.50
N ASP A 150 -24.21 -9.42 10.49
CA ASP A 150 -24.00 -10.81 10.90
C ASP A 150 -23.12 -11.55 9.88
N SER A 151 -23.40 -11.38 8.58
CA SER A 151 -22.56 -11.88 7.49
C SER A 151 -21.13 -11.33 7.57
N LEU A 152 -20.98 -10.02 7.82
CA LEU A 152 -19.65 -9.40 7.95
C LEU A 152 -18.90 -9.88 9.20
N PHE A 153 -19.63 -10.13 10.28
CA PHE A 153 -19.07 -10.62 11.53
C PHE A 153 -18.55 -12.05 11.41
N GLU A 154 -19.28 -12.95 10.74
CA GLU A 154 -18.81 -14.30 10.44
C GLU A 154 -17.51 -14.27 9.62
N LYS A 155 -17.44 -13.41 8.58
CA LYS A 155 -16.21 -13.21 7.80
C LYS A 155 -15.05 -12.71 8.66
N MET A 156 -15.32 -11.79 9.59
CA MET A 156 -14.30 -11.28 10.51
C MET A 156 -13.81 -12.37 11.47
N GLN A 157 -14.68 -13.25 11.96
CA GLN A 157 -14.30 -14.39 12.78
C GLN A 157 -13.44 -15.39 12.01
N SER A 158 -13.81 -15.70 10.76
CA SER A 158 -12.99 -16.53 9.87
C SER A 158 -11.60 -15.92 9.69
N PHE A 159 -11.53 -14.62 9.44
CA PHE A 159 -10.26 -13.90 9.34
C PHE A 159 -9.41 -14.05 10.62
N LEU A 160 -9.99 -13.86 11.81
CA LEU A 160 -9.24 -14.02 13.06
C LEU A 160 -8.67 -15.43 13.19
N LYS A 161 -9.47 -16.46 12.90
CA LYS A 161 -9.04 -17.86 12.93
C LYS A 161 -7.90 -18.13 11.94
N ASP A 162 -8.05 -17.70 10.69
CA ASP A 162 -7.05 -17.91 9.62
C ASP A 162 -5.71 -17.25 9.93
N TYR A 163 -5.73 -16.21 10.76
CA TYR A 163 -4.55 -15.42 11.13
C TYR A 163 -3.99 -15.86 12.48
N GLY A 164 -4.48 -16.96 13.06
CA GLY A 164 -3.91 -17.62 14.24
C GLY A 164 -4.50 -17.16 15.57
N PHE A 165 -5.58 -16.38 15.58
CA PHE A 165 -6.29 -16.09 16.82
C PHE A 165 -7.09 -17.31 17.25
N GLN A 166 -7.11 -17.53 18.56
CA GLN A 166 -7.86 -18.61 19.19
C GLN A 166 -8.99 -18.01 20.02
N LYS A 167 -10.16 -18.64 19.96
CA LYS A 167 -11.30 -18.25 20.78
C LYS A 167 -11.27 -19.06 22.08
N GLU A 168 -11.37 -18.40 23.22
CA GLU A 168 -11.40 -19.06 24.54
C GLU A 168 -12.83 -19.12 25.11
N ASN A 169 -12.96 -19.71 26.31
CA ASN A 169 -14.24 -19.94 26.99
C ASN A 169 -14.99 -18.65 27.40
N ASP A 170 -14.28 -17.52 27.48
CA ASP A 170 -14.84 -16.21 27.79
C ASP A 170 -15.40 -15.48 26.55
N ASP A 171 -15.53 -16.22 25.44
CA ASP A 171 -15.89 -15.75 24.13
C ASP A 171 -14.93 -14.73 23.50
N ASN A 172 -13.78 -14.41 24.10
CA ASN A 172 -12.81 -13.49 23.53
C ASN A 172 -11.82 -14.20 22.60
N TRP A 173 -11.22 -13.43 21.69
CA TRP A 173 -10.17 -13.92 20.79
C TRP A 173 -8.80 -13.50 21.30
N TYR A 174 -7.86 -14.43 21.28
CA TYR A 174 -6.50 -14.23 21.78
C TYR A 174 -5.48 -14.58 20.71
N TYR A 175 -4.49 -13.71 20.54
CA TYR A 175 -3.30 -13.99 19.74
C TYR A 175 -2.15 -14.45 20.65
N LEU A 176 -1.96 -15.78 20.73
CA LEU A 176 -0.92 -16.37 21.58
C LEU A 176 0.45 -16.23 20.93
N VAL A 177 1.28 -15.36 21.50
CA VAL A 177 2.66 -15.19 21.04
C VAL A 177 3.57 -16.18 21.76
N ILE A 178 3.94 -17.26 21.07
CA ILE A 178 4.87 -18.29 21.55
C ILE A 178 6.29 -17.96 21.09
N GLN A 179 6.44 -17.43 19.87
CA GLN A 179 7.72 -17.02 19.28
C GLN A 179 7.61 -15.60 18.74
N PHE A 180 8.16 -14.65 19.50
CA PHE A 180 7.96 -13.21 19.26
C PHE A 180 8.36 -12.77 17.84
N ASP A 181 9.54 -13.15 17.36
CA ASP A 181 10.07 -12.61 16.10
C ASP A 181 9.36 -13.21 14.87
N SER A 182 9.12 -14.52 14.84
CA SER A 182 8.49 -15.19 13.70
C SER A 182 7.02 -14.80 13.55
N GLN A 183 6.27 -14.72 14.65
CA GLN A 183 4.86 -14.38 14.61
C GLN A 183 4.62 -12.89 14.33
N LEU A 184 5.51 -11.99 14.77
CA LEU A 184 5.42 -10.58 14.43
C LEU A 184 5.67 -10.36 12.93
N LEU A 185 6.62 -11.09 12.33
CA LEU A 185 6.86 -11.08 10.89
C LEU A 185 5.64 -11.56 10.09
N LEU A 186 4.94 -12.59 10.57
CA LEU A 186 3.69 -13.07 9.96
C LEU A 186 2.59 -11.99 10.02
N LEU A 187 2.35 -11.39 11.20
CA LEU A 187 1.40 -10.28 11.36
C LEU A 187 1.74 -9.09 10.46
N TRP A 188 3.02 -8.78 10.29
CA TRP A 188 3.46 -7.74 9.35
C TRP A 188 3.17 -8.11 7.90
N GLY A 189 3.38 -9.37 7.51
CA GLY A 189 3.00 -9.89 6.19
C GLY A 189 1.51 -9.72 5.91
N TYR A 190 0.69 -10.06 6.90
CA TYR A 190 -0.76 -9.90 6.90
C TYR A 190 -1.21 -8.45 6.81
N TYR A 191 -0.58 -7.56 7.58
CA TYR A 191 -0.84 -6.12 7.52
C TYR A 191 -0.55 -5.56 6.12
N LYS A 192 0.59 -5.92 5.53
CA LYS A 192 0.95 -5.55 4.16
C LYS A 192 -0.06 -6.08 3.14
N LYS A 193 -0.58 -7.31 3.31
CA LYS A 193 -1.59 -7.90 2.41
C LYS A 193 -2.86 -7.04 2.37
N TRP A 194 -3.34 -6.59 3.53
CA TRP A 194 -4.52 -5.73 3.62
C TRP A 194 -4.29 -4.32 3.05
N ILE A 195 -3.12 -3.73 3.27
CA ILE A 195 -2.76 -2.44 2.66
C ILE A 195 -2.78 -2.55 1.13
N LYS A 196 -2.20 -3.62 0.57
CA LYS A 196 -2.16 -3.82 -0.89
C LYS A 196 -3.54 -3.97 -1.54
N GLN A 197 -4.57 -4.31 -0.76
CA GLN A 197 -5.94 -4.40 -1.26
C GLN A 197 -6.64 -3.04 -1.36
N GLN A 198 -6.05 -1.94 -0.87
CA GLN A 198 -6.58 -0.60 -1.15
C GLN A 198 -6.47 -0.28 -2.64
N SER A 199 -7.61 0.06 -3.25
CA SER A 199 -7.71 0.47 -4.66
C SER A 199 -6.76 1.62 -4.99
N MET A 200 -6.45 2.48 -4.02
CA MET A 200 -5.42 3.53 -4.16
C MET A 200 -4.04 2.94 -4.53
N TYR A 201 -3.62 1.81 -3.95
CA TYR A 201 -2.37 1.16 -4.34
C TYR A 201 -2.46 0.48 -5.70
N TYR A 202 -3.63 0.01 -6.12
CA TYR A 202 -3.80 -0.45 -7.50
C TYR A 202 -3.64 0.67 -8.51
N LEU A 203 -4.08 1.90 -8.22
CA LEU A 203 -3.78 3.04 -9.09
C LEU A 203 -2.27 3.31 -9.14
N PHE A 204 -1.60 3.41 -7.99
CA PHE A 204 -0.14 3.62 -7.96
C PHE A 204 0.65 2.48 -8.62
N ILE A 205 0.24 1.22 -8.46
CA ILE A 205 0.92 0.03 -9.01
C ILE A 205 0.55 -0.18 -10.48
N SER A 206 -0.71 0.02 -10.89
CA SER A 206 -1.13 -0.10 -12.30
C SER A 206 -0.53 1.00 -13.15
N GLU A 207 -0.37 2.21 -12.60
CA GLU A 207 0.53 3.20 -13.17
C GLU A 207 1.94 2.59 -13.24
N PHE A 208 2.55 2.14 -12.14
CA PHE A 208 3.91 1.60 -12.15
C PHE A 208 4.18 0.38 -13.06
N PHE A 209 3.20 -0.50 -13.30
CA PHE A 209 3.34 -1.74 -14.10
C PHE A 209 2.88 -1.59 -15.55
N PHE A 210 2.06 -0.58 -15.90
CA PHE A 210 1.96 -0.15 -17.30
C PHE A 210 3.20 0.63 -17.78
N TYR A 211 4.11 0.89 -16.85
CA TYR A 211 5.32 1.69 -16.96
C TYR A 211 6.61 0.85 -16.79
N LEU A 212 6.47 -0.47 -16.95
CA LEU A 212 7.51 -1.50 -16.90
C LEU A 212 7.46 -2.32 -18.19
#